data_AF-A0A8J4LT10-F1
#
_entry.id   AF-A0A8J4LT10-F1
#
_cell.length_a   1.000
_cell.length_b   1.000
_cell.length_c   1.000
_cell.angle_alpha   90.00
_cell.angle_beta   90.00
_cell.angle_gamma   90.00
#
_symmetry.space_group_name_H-M   'P 1'
#
loop_
_entity.id
_entity.type
_entity.pdbx_description
1 polymer ?
#
loop_
_entity_poly.entity_id
_entity_poly.type
_entity_poly.pdbx_seq_one_letter_code
_entity_poly.pdbx_strand_id
1 'polypeptide(L)'
;PPQQQQQPSRGGVTTISYQAFLCCPLQHFGATGPDRGWGCGWRNIQMMSSGLLARDKALRAAMYGGAGFVPDIASLQAWLESAWAAGFDRLGCESLGGRIQGDRKWIGTTEAAALLRFFGVRAQIVDFHGNGSEGPLIPGSMVYGSDGATLHLAVECDMCGTCPIRGVRHRSLARSNFDLCTECRASGRPEVAAAAPYEETGAATALPGDTAGAAGLDGWRSNGRGALPPPPAPSQSQCHPHPHPHPQPQPQPQHLHQPLVDWVWRYFSGQHQPTRHMWDFKHQQHQQHQQHSSNSNISS
;
A
#
# COMPACT_ATOMS: atom_id res chain seq x y z
N PRO A 1 -63.13 -51.97 0.44
CA PRO A 1 -62.58 -51.37 -0.80
C PRO A 1 -63.55 -50.35 -1.40
N PRO A 2 -63.11 -49.09 -1.52
CA PRO A 2 -63.15 -48.40 -2.80
C PRO A 2 -61.75 -47.93 -3.21
N GLN A 3 -61.61 -47.69 -4.51
CA GLN A 3 -60.36 -47.69 -5.28
C GLN A 3 -59.44 -46.50 -4.98
N GLN A 4 -58.17 -46.78 -4.67
CA GLN A 4 -57.08 -45.82 -4.77
C GLN A 4 -56.75 -45.58 -6.25
N GLN A 5 -57.08 -44.39 -6.76
CA GLN A 5 -56.51 -43.89 -8.01
C GLN A 5 -55.08 -43.40 -7.71
N GLN A 6 -54.09 -44.21 -8.09
CA GLN A 6 -52.70 -43.80 -8.11
C GLN A 6 -52.52 -42.71 -9.17
N GLN A 7 -52.29 -41.48 -8.74
CA GLN A 7 -51.75 -40.44 -9.60
C GLN A 7 -50.27 -40.78 -9.89
N PRO A 8 -49.80 -40.65 -11.14
CA PRO A 8 -48.40 -40.88 -11.46
C PRO A 8 -47.53 -39.85 -10.71
N SER A 9 -46.51 -40.36 -10.04
CA SER A 9 -45.46 -39.59 -9.37
C SER A 9 -44.86 -38.58 -10.36
N ARG A 10 -45.20 -37.31 -10.17
CA ARG A 10 -44.46 -36.21 -10.81
C ARG A 10 -43.02 -36.34 -10.36
N GLY A 11 -42.13 -36.67 -11.31
CA GLY A 11 -40.70 -36.80 -11.09
C GLY A 11 -40.20 -35.63 -10.26
N GLY A 12 -39.58 -35.92 -9.12
CA GLY A 12 -39.03 -34.92 -8.24
C GLY A 12 -37.99 -34.11 -9.02
N VAL A 13 -38.32 -32.87 -9.33
CA VAL A 13 -37.34 -31.89 -9.81
C VAL A 13 -36.36 -31.72 -8.66
N THR A 14 -35.17 -32.32 -8.79
CA THR A 14 -34.07 -32.13 -7.84
C THR A 14 -33.67 -30.66 -7.95
N THR A 15 -34.18 -29.84 -7.04
CA THR A 15 -33.87 -28.41 -7.03
C THR A 15 -32.44 -28.28 -6.54
N ILE A 16 -31.50 -28.02 -7.45
CA ILE A 16 -30.10 -27.76 -7.08
C ILE A 16 -30.09 -26.43 -6.32
N SER A 17 -29.86 -26.48 -5.01
CA SER A 17 -29.71 -25.28 -4.19
C SER A 17 -28.28 -24.77 -4.25
N TYR A 18 -28.09 -23.55 -4.73
CA TYR A 18 -26.80 -22.86 -4.65
C TYR A 18 -26.75 -22.01 -3.39
N GLN A 19 -25.59 -22.01 -2.72
CA GLN A 19 -25.28 -21.07 -1.66
C GLN A 19 -24.23 -20.10 -2.16
N ALA A 20 -24.44 -18.80 -1.88
CA ALA A 20 -23.47 -17.75 -2.19
C ALA A 20 -22.99 -17.12 -0.89
N PHE A 21 -21.67 -17.05 -0.73
CA PHE A 21 -21.03 -16.37 0.39
C PHE A 21 -20.45 -15.06 -0.13
N LEU A 22 -20.95 -13.94 0.38
CA LEU A 22 -20.46 -12.61 0.05
C LEU A 22 -19.47 -12.14 1.12
N CYS A 23 -18.51 -11.32 0.70
CA CYS A 23 -17.66 -10.60 1.64
C CYS A 23 -18.42 -9.44 2.32
N CYS A 24 -17.70 -8.55 3.03
CA CYS A 24 -18.32 -7.34 3.56
C CYS A 24 -18.70 -6.35 2.46
N PRO A 25 -19.70 -5.47 2.67
CA PRO A 25 -19.94 -4.34 1.79
C PRO A 25 -18.66 -3.51 1.61
N LEU A 26 -18.40 -3.13 0.36
CA LEU A 26 -17.25 -2.31 -0.02
C LEU A 26 -17.62 -1.40 -1.19
N GLN A 27 -16.86 -0.35 -1.38
CA GLN A 27 -17.01 0.55 -2.52
C GLN A 27 -16.17 0.04 -3.70
N HIS A 28 -16.77 -0.01 -4.89
CA HIS A 28 -16.06 -0.32 -6.12
C HIS A 28 -15.26 0.89 -6.61
N PHE A 29 -14.00 0.66 -6.96
CA PHE A 29 -13.12 1.66 -7.57
C PHE A 29 -12.70 1.16 -8.96
N GLY A 30 -13.24 1.79 -10.00
CA GLY A 30 -12.88 1.47 -11.38
C GLY A 30 -11.63 2.22 -11.84
N ALA A 31 -10.94 1.66 -12.84
CA ALA A 31 -9.86 2.38 -13.51
C ALA A 31 -10.41 3.65 -14.20
N THR A 32 -9.69 4.74 -14.06
CA THR A 32 -9.96 6.02 -14.73
C THR A 32 -8.96 6.25 -15.85
N GLY A 33 -9.14 7.30 -16.67
CA GLY A 33 -8.22 7.62 -17.77
C GLY A 33 -6.73 7.62 -17.38
N PRO A 34 -6.33 8.30 -16.29
CA PRO A 34 -4.93 8.33 -15.83
C PRO A 34 -4.32 6.97 -15.48
N ASP A 35 -5.10 6.06 -14.92
CA ASP A 35 -4.62 4.77 -14.41
C ASP A 35 -5.01 3.57 -15.28
N ARG A 36 -5.63 3.80 -16.44
CA ARG A 36 -6.01 2.74 -17.38
C ARG A 36 -4.75 2.01 -17.87
N GLY A 37 -4.81 0.68 -17.81
CA GLY A 37 -3.73 -0.21 -18.25
C GLY A 37 -2.65 -0.50 -17.21
N TRP A 38 -2.72 0.07 -16.01
CA TRP A 38 -1.73 -0.19 -14.96
C TRP A 38 -2.24 -0.11 -13.51
N GLY A 39 -3.36 0.59 -13.30
CA GLY A 39 -3.91 0.91 -11.98
C GLY A 39 -4.61 -0.23 -11.24
N CYS A 40 -4.76 -1.41 -11.84
CA CYS A 40 -5.66 -2.44 -11.30
C CYS A 40 -5.30 -2.90 -9.88
N GLY A 41 -4.01 -3.10 -9.59
CA GLY A 41 -3.55 -3.45 -8.24
C GLY A 41 -3.88 -2.37 -7.22
N TRP A 42 -3.70 -1.09 -7.59
CA TRP A 42 -4.06 0.05 -6.74
C TRP A 42 -5.57 0.15 -6.49
N ARG A 43 -6.39 -0.08 -7.52
CA ARG A 43 -7.85 -0.11 -7.39
C ARG A 43 -8.32 -1.26 -6.50
N ASN A 44 -7.67 -2.43 -6.56
CA ASN A 44 -7.96 -3.53 -5.64
C ASN A 44 -7.64 -3.16 -4.20
N ILE A 45 -6.51 -2.48 -3.94
CA ILE A 45 -6.19 -1.93 -2.61
C ILE A 45 -7.27 -0.96 -2.14
N GLN A 46 -7.74 -0.06 -3.00
CA GLN A 46 -8.82 0.88 -2.65
C GLN A 46 -10.12 0.15 -2.27
N MET A 47 -10.51 -0.87 -3.03
CA MET A 47 -11.70 -1.68 -2.73
C MET A 47 -11.56 -2.41 -1.38
N MET A 48 -10.43 -3.09 -1.12
CA MET A 48 -10.18 -3.74 0.17
C MET A 48 -10.19 -2.74 1.33
N SER A 49 -9.54 -1.59 1.14
CA SER A 49 -9.47 -0.52 2.13
C SER A 49 -10.84 0.02 2.47
N SER A 50 -11.73 0.20 1.49
CA SER A 50 -13.09 0.68 1.74
C SER A 50 -13.88 -0.26 2.66
N GLY A 51 -13.75 -1.58 2.46
CA GLY A 51 -14.39 -2.58 3.32
C GLY A 51 -13.82 -2.57 4.74
N LEU A 52 -12.49 -2.47 4.88
CA LEU A 52 -11.81 -2.41 6.19
C LEU A 52 -12.21 -1.16 6.98
N LEU A 53 -12.17 0.02 6.33
CA LEU A 53 -12.53 1.30 6.93
C LEU A 53 -14.02 1.37 7.33
N ALA A 54 -14.89 0.66 6.62
CA ALA A 54 -16.31 0.58 6.93
C ALA A 54 -16.61 -0.41 8.08
N ARG A 55 -15.84 -1.49 8.17
CA ARG A 55 -16.09 -2.60 9.10
C ARG A 55 -15.55 -2.34 10.50
N ASP A 56 -14.44 -1.62 10.64
CA ASP A 56 -13.73 -1.50 11.91
C ASP A 56 -13.32 -0.05 12.21
N LYS A 57 -13.84 0.49 13.32
CA LYS A 57 -13.54 1.86 13.78
C LYS A 57 -12.09 2.06 14.18
N ALA A 58 -11.43 1.03 14.73
CA ALA A 58 -10.02 1.08 15.09
C ALA A 58 -9.15 1.12 13.82
N LEU A 59 -9.45 0.27 12.83
CA LEU A 59 -8.76 0.35 11.54
C LEU A 59 -9.03 1.68 10.83
N ARG A 60 -10.26 2.19 10.90
CA ARG A 60 -10.60 3.50 10.36
C ARG A 60 -9.77 4.64 10.95
N ALA A 61 -9.46 4.57 12.24
CA ALA A 61 -8.64 5.56 12.93
C ALA A 61 -7.13 5.34 12.70
N ALA A 62 -6.69 4.10 12.50
CA ALA A 62 -5.28 3.76 12.34
C ALA A 62 -4.77 3.89 10.90
N MET A 63 -5.59 3.53 9.91
CA MET A 63 -5.19 3.53 8.50
C MET A 63 -5.11 4.96 7.96
N TYR A 64 -4.09 5.22 7.13
CA TYR A 64 -3.92 6.45 6.36
C TYR A 64 -3.96 7.72 7.23
N GLY A 65 -3.32 7.68 8.40
CA GLY A 65 -3.28 8.83 9.32
C GLY A 65 -4.64 9.18 9.93
N GLY A 66 -5.59 8.25 9.96
CA GLY A 66 -6.93 8.47 10.50
C GLY A 66 -7.83 9.32 9.60
N ALA A 67 -7.48 9.48 8.32
CA ALA A 67 -8.25 10.26 7.34
C ALA A 67 -9.72 9.81 7.25
N GLY A 68 -10.00 8.53 7.53
CA GLY A 68 -11.35 7.99 7.49
C GLY A 68 -11.92 7.87 6.07
N PHE A 69 -11.09 7.91 5.04
CA PHE A 69 -11.49 7.63 3.67
C PHE A 69 -10.37 6.91 2.93
N VAL A 70 -10.72 6.32 1.79
CA VAL A 70 -9.78 5.60 0.93
C VAL A 70 -8.93 6.62 0.16
N PRO A 71 -7.60 6.61 0.28
CA PRO A 71 -6.73 7.54 -0.44
C PRO A 71 -6.74 7.29 -1.95
N ASP A 72 -6.33 8.29 -2.72
CA ASP A 72 -6.09 8.14 -4.16
C ASP A 72 -4.79 7.34 -4.44
N ILE A 73 -4.54 7.03 -5.71
CA ILE A 73 -3.38 6.21 -6.10
C ILE A 73 -2.05 6.87 -5.72
N ALA A 74 -1.93 8.19 -5.90
CA ALA A 74 -0.70 8.91 -5.54
C ALA A 74 -0.42 8.84 -4.03
N SER A 75 -1.44 8.99 -3.20
CA SER A 75 -1.32 8.83 -1.74
C SER A 75 -0.99 7.39 -1.36
N LEU A 76 -1.57 6.39 -2.04
CA LEU A 76 -1.24 4.98 -1.81
C LEU A 76 0.21 4.66 -2.18
N GLN A 77 0.75 5.25 -3.25
CA GLN A 77 2.17 5.13 -3.60
C GLN A 77 3.07 5.69 -2.48
N ALA A 78 2.73 6.87 -1.93
CA ALA A 78 3.47 7.45 -0.82
C ALA A 78 3.43 6.58 0.45
N TRP A 79 2.26 6.00 0.75
CA TRP A 79 2.13 5.07 1.88
C TRP A 79 2.89 3.76 1.65
N LEU A 80 2.97 3.27 0.41
CA LEU A 80 3.75 2.07 0.09
C LEU A 80 5.26 2.34 0.26
N GLU A 81 5.76 3.48 -0.21
CA GLU A 81 7.17 3.86 0.04
C GLU A 81 7.46 4.02 1.54
N SER A 82 6.50 4.54 2.31
CA SER A 82 6.61 4.62 3.76
C SER A 82 6.67 3.23 4.40
N ALA A 83 5.89 2.26 3.90
CA ALA A 83 5.95 0.87 4.33
C ALA A 83 7.32 0.25 4.02
N TRP A 84 7.87 0.49 2.82
CA TRP A 84 9.21 0.04 2.46
C TRP A 84 10.30 0.66 3.34
N ALA A 85 10.22 1.96 3.61
CA ALA A 85 11.12 2.67 4.52
C ALA A 85 11.06 2.11 5.95
N ALA A 86 9.88 1.66 6.39
CA ALA A 86 9.69 0.96 7.66
C ALA A 86 10.14 -0.52 7.64
N GLY A 87 10.64 -1.00 6.50
CA GLY A 87 11.21 -2.34 6.35
C GLY A 87 10.23 -3.43 5.91
N PHE A 88 8.99 -3.08 5.58
CA PHE A 88 8.05 -4.04 4.98
C PHE A 88 8.45 -4.32 3.53
N ASP A 89 8.40 -5.59 3.11
CA ASP A 89 8.56 -6.02 1.71
C ASP A 89 9.74 -5.38 0.96
N ARG A 90 10.94 -5.51 1.52
CA ARG A 90 12.17 -4.96 0.91
C ARG A 90 12.45 -5.56 -0.47
N LEU A 91 12.13 -6.84 -0.69
CA LEU A 91 12.25 -7.46 -2.03
C LEU A 91 11.30 -6.82 -3.04
N GLY A 92 10.03 -6.58 -2.66
CA GLY A 92 9.09 -5.83 -3.50
C GLY A 92 9.63 -4.44 -3.84
N CYS A 93 10.14 -3.70 -2.84
CA CYS A 93 10.78 -2.40 -3.03
C CYS A 93 11.92 -2.45 -4.06
N GLU A 94 12.87 -3.37 -3.88
CA GLU A 94 14.02 -3.53 -4.78
C GLU A 94 13.58 -3.93 -6.20
N SER A 95 12.62 -4.87 -6.32
CA SER A 95 12.10 -5.32 -7.61
C SER A 95 11.44 -4.18 -8.42
N LEU A 96 10.92 -3.17 -7.72
CA LEU A 96 10.28 -1.99 -8.30
C LEU A 96 11.24 -0.79 -8.38
N GLY A 97 12.54 -1.00 -8.17
CA GLY A 97 13.58 0.02 -8.32
C GLY A 97 13.61 1.06 -7.22
N GLY A 98 13.14 0.71 -6.01
CA GLY A 98 13.26 1.52 -4.79
C GLY A 98 12.36 2.74 -4.69
N ARG A 99 11.55 3.01 -5.73
CA ARG A 99 10.64 4.17 -5.80
C ARG A 99 9.43 3.87 -6.68
N ILE A 100 8.28 4.42 -6.32
CA ILE A 100 7.01 4.22 -7.03
C ILE A 100 6.11 5.46 -7.06
N GLN A 101 6.35 6.48 -6.25
CA GLN A 101 5.62 7.75 -6.32
C GLN A 101 5.77 8.40 -7.70
N GLY A 102 4.64 8.75 -8.31
CA GLY A 102 4.58 9.35 -9.64
C GLY A 102 4.84 8.39 -10.80
N ASP A 103 5.09 7.10 -10.51
CA ASP A 103 5.31 6.07 -11.52
C ASP A 103 3.98 5.40 -11.93
N ARG A 104 4.02 4.65 -13.03
CA ARG A 104 2.90 3.86 -13.58
C ARG A 104 3.14 2.35 -13.43
N LYS A 105 3.97 1.98 -12.46
CA LYS A 105 4.32 0.58 -12.18
C LYS A 105 3.11 -0.23 -11.76
N TRP A 106 3.06 -1.45 -12.28
CA TRP A 106 2.12 -2.45 -11.81
C TRP A 106 2.57 -2.90 -10.43
N ILE A 107 1.59 -3.16 -9.58
CA ILE A 107 1.80 -3.77 -8.27
C ILE A 107 0.92 -5.02 -8.15
N GLY A 108 1.32 -5.91 -7.27
CA GLY A 108 0.65 -7.18 -7.03
C GLY A 108 0.24 -7.39 -5.58
N THR A 109 0.04 -8.65 -5.25
CA THR A 109 -0.38 -9.13 -3.93
C THR A 109 0.65 -8.80 -2.85
N THR A 110 1.94 -8.77 -3.18
CA THR A 110 3.05 -8.44 -2.28
C THR A 110 2.95 -7.01 -1.76
N GLU A 111 2.85 -6.03 -2.65
CA GLU A 111 2.73 -4.61 -2.27
C GLU A 111 1.42 -4.34 -1.52
N ALA A 112 0.33 -4.97 -1.93
CA ALA A 112 -0.94 -4.87 -1.22
C ALA A 112 -0.83 -5.40 0.22
N ALA A 113 -0.21 -6.55 0.41
CA ALA A 113 0.02 -7.12 1.74
C ALA A 113 0.98 -6.26 2.56
N ALA A 114 2.06 -5.73 1.97
CA ALA A 114 3.01 -4.84 2.62
C ALA A 114 2.31 -3.61 3.18
N LEU A 115 1.50 -2.94 2.35
CA LEU A 115 0.75 -1.75 2.72
C LEU A 115 -0.27 -2.04 3.84
N LEU A 116 -1.04 -3.12 3.72
CA LEU A 116 -2.02 -3.49 4.74
C LEU A 116 -1.36 -3.82 6.09
N ARG A 117 -0.25 -4.59 6.06
CA ARG A 117 0.53 -4.94 7.25
C ARG A 117 1.18 -3.73 7.91
N PHE A 118 1.62 -2.75 7.14
CA PHE A 118 2.16 -1.49 7.66
C PHE A 118 1.15 -0.76 8.55
N PHE A 119 -0.15 -0.83 8.22
CA PHE A 119 -1.23 -0.30 9.07
C PHE A 119 -1.75 -1.28 10.13
N GLY A 120 -1.03 -2.38 10.39
CA GLY A 120 -1.40 -3.36 11.41
C GLY A 120 -2.51 -4.34 11.00
N VAL A 121 -2.91 -4.37 9.72
CA VAL A 121 -3.87 -5.36 9.24
C VAL A 121 -3.16 -6.69 9.06
N ARG A 122 -3.70 -7.75 9.68
CA ARG A 122 -3.22 -9.11 9.45
C ARG A 122 -3.59 -9.55 8.04
N ALA A 123 -2.60 -9.58 7.15
CA ALA A 123 -2.72 -10.06 5.78
C ALA A 123 -1.75 -11.23 5.55
N GLN A 124 -2.20 -12.26 4.84
CA GLN A 124 -1.40 -13.41 4.42
C GLN A 124 -1.47 -13.54 2.91
N ILE A 125 -0.31 -13.75 2.29
CA ILE A 125 -0.22 -14.09 0.87
C ILE A 125 -0.32 -15.61 0.79
N VAL A 126 -1.21 -16.08 -0.07
CA VAL A 126 -1.33 -17.50 -0.41
C VAL A 126 -1.10 -17.60 -1.91
N ASP A 127 -0.09 -18.37 -2.28
CA ASP A 127 0.25 -18.63 -3.66
C ASP A 127 -0.29 -19.99 -4.09
N PHE A 128 -1.15 -19.99 -5.11
CA PHE A 128 -1.78 -21.20 -5.65
C PHE A 128 -1.01 -21.63 -6.90
N HIS A 129 -0.08 -22.56 -6.70
CA HIS A 129 0.63 -23.22 -7.78
C HIS A 129 -0.30 -24.28 -8.40
N GLY A 130 -0.61 -24.16 -9.69
CA GLY A 130 -1.49 -25.09 -10.39
C GLY A 130 -0.79 -25.75 -11.56
N ASN A 131 -1.31 -26.88 -12.05
CA ASN A 131 -0.80 -27.57 -13.24
C ASN A 131 -1.02 -26.78 -14.55
N GLY A 132 -1.50 -25.53 -14.47
CA GLY A 132 -1.58 -24.56 -15.57
C GLY A 132 -0.76 -23.29 -15.31
N SER A 133 -0.01 -23.23 -14.20
CA SER A 133 0.99 -22.20 -13.90
C SER A 133 2.41 -22.71 -14.18
N GLU A 134 2.58 -23.62 -15.15
CA GLU A 134 3.84 -23.77 -15.89
C GLU A 134 4.04 -22.62 -16.90
N GLY A 135 3.58 -21.42 -16.53
CA GLY A 135 4.20 -20.23 -17.08
C GLY A 135 5.63 -20.20 -16.55
N PRO A 136 6.65 -19.95 -17.38
CA PRO A 136 8.00 -19.81 -16.86
C PRO A 136 7.97 -18.79 -15.72
N LEU A 137 8.53 -19.17 -14.57
CA LEU A 137 8.81 -18.25 -13.47
C LEU A 137 9.34 -16.97 -14.10
N ILE A 138 8.71 -15.82 -13.85
CA ILE A 138 9.11 -14.57 -14.51
C ILE A 138 10.58 -14.35 -14.17
N PRO A 139 11.50 -14.36 -15.16
CA PRO A 139 12.92 -14.30 -14.88
C PRO A 139 13.24 -13.07 -14.04
N GLY A 140 13.93 -13.27 -12.91
CA GLY A 140 14.24 -12.20 -11.96
C GLY A 140 13.25 -12.03 -10.82
N SER A 141 12.21 -12.86 -10.72
CA SER A 141 11.34 -12.89 -9.54
C SER A 141 12.15 -13.16 -8.27
N MET A 142 11.97 -12.33 -7.25
CA MET A 142 12.66 -12.45 -5.97
C MET A 142 11.75 -13.05 -4.91
N VAL A 143 12.23 -14.07 -4.21
CA VAL A 143 11.56 -14.67 -3.05
C VAL A 143 12.54 -14.90 -1.92
N TYR A 144 12.05 -15.03 -0.69
CA TYR A 144 12.88 -15.45 0.44
C TYR A 144 12.93 -16.99 0.50
N GLY A 145 14.14 -17.54 0.60
CA GLY A 145 14.39 -18.93 0.95
C GLY A 145 14.01 -19.22 2.42
N SER A 146 13.94 -20.51 2.76
CA SER A 146 13.65 -20.96 4.13
C SER A 146 14.69 -20.52 5.17
N ASP A 147 15.89 -20.18 4.68
CA ASP A 147 17.03 -19.65 5.42
C ASP A 147 17.06 -18.11 5.45
N GLY A 148 16.04 -17.45 4.93
CA GLY A 148 15.96 -15.99 4.83
C GLY A 148 16.80 -15.37 3.72
N ALA A 149 17.50 -16.18 2.91
CA ALA A 149 18.29 -15.66 1.79
C ALA A 149 17.37 -15.25 0.63
N THR A 150 17.70 -14.17 -0.06
CA THR A 150 17.04 -13.80 -1.32
C THR A 150 17.34 -14.85 -2.39
N LEU A 151 16.31 -15.31 -3.11
CA LEU A 151 16.42 -16.21 -4.25
C LEU A 151 15.88 -15.50 -5.50
N HIS A 152 16.72 -15.43 -6.53
CA HIS A 152 16.35 -14.90 -7.85
C HIS A 152 15.93 -16.06 -8.76
N LEU A 153 14.63 -16.34 -8.81
CA LEU A 153 14.07 -17.46 -9.55
C LEU A 153 14.28 -17.29 -11.06
N ALA A 154 14.59 -18.41 -11.72
CA ALA A 154 14.89 -18.47 -13.16
C ALA A 154 15.98 -17.48 -13.62
N VAL A 155 16.90 -17.12 -12.73
CA VAL A 155 18.13 -16.39 -13.05
C VAL A 155 19.32 -17.31 -12.79
N GLU A 156 20.09 -17.56 -13.84
CA GLU A 156 21.31 -18.36 -13.81
C GLU A 156 22.54 -17.46 -13.79
N CYS A 157 23.55 -17.81 -13.01
CA CYS A 157 24.85 -17.12 -13.05
C CYS A 157 25.63 -17.54 -14.30
N ASP A 158 25.98 -16.61 -15.19
CA ASP A 158 26.65 -16.90 -16.47
C ASP A 158 28.05 -17.53 -16.32
N MET A 159 28.69 -17.38 -15.16
CA MET A 159 30.05 -17.90 -14.94
C MET A 159 30.09 -19.29 -14.31
N CYS A 160 29.12 -19.65 -13.47
CA CYS A 160 29.10 -20.94 -12.75
C CYS A 160 27.85 -21.78 -12.99
N GLY A 161 26.83 -21.27 -13.68
CA GLY A 161 25.57 -21.96 -13.95
C GLY A 161 24.66 -22.13 -12.73
N THR A 162 24.96 -21.50 -11.58
CA THR A 162 24.10 -21.62 -10.40
C THR A 162 22.76 -20.94 -10.66
N CYS A 163 21.67 -21.69 -10.50
CA CYS A 163 20.29 -21.24 -10.64
C CYS A 163 19.41 -21.92 -9.57
N PRO A 164 18.59 -21.18 -8.79
CA PRO A 164 18.52 -19.71 -8.77
C PRO A 164 19.77 -19.09 -8.16
N ILE A 165 20.12 -17.86 -8.58
CA ILE A 165 21.10 -17.06 -7.84
C ILE A 165 20.57 -16.80 -6.43
N ARG A 166 21.36 -17.16 -5.41
CA ARG A 166 21.06 -16.97 -3.98
C ARG A 166 21.89 -15.80 -3.42
N GLY A 167 21.26 -14.92 -2.65
CA GLY A 167 21.87 -13.69 -2.14
C GLY A 167 21.86 -12.56 -3.18
N VAL A 168 22.94 -11.78 -3.25
CA VAL A 168 23.05 -10.65 -4.20
C VAL A 168 23.23 -11.14 -5.62
N ARG A 169 22.31 -10.74 -6.51
CA ARG A 169 22.44 -10.81 -7.96
C ARG A 169 23.16 -9.57 -8.47
N HIS A 170 24.23 -9.76 -9.26
CA HIS A 170 24.95 -8.68 -9.92
C HIS A 170 24.63 -8.70 -11.42
N ARG A 171 23.73 -7.82 -11.86
CA ARG A 171 23.31 -7.71 -13.25
C ARG A 171 24.18 -6.69 -13.98
N SER A 172 24.81 -7.10 -15.08
CA SER A 172 25.60 -6.18 -15.91
C SER A 172 24.71 -5.10 -16.53
N LEU A 173 25.18 -3.86 -16.49
CA LEU A 173 24.60 -2.74 -17.23
C LEU A 173 25.25 -2.57 -18.62
N ALA A 174 26.40 -3.22 -18.84
CA ALA A 174 27.13 -3.17 -20.11
C ALA A 174 26.79 -4.34 -21.05
N ARG A 175 26.33 -5.48 -20.51
CA ARG A 175 25.97 -6.68 -21.27
C ARG A 175 24.56 -7.14 -20.91
N SER A 176 23.74 -7.33 -21.93
CA SER A 176 22.38 -7.86 -21.76
C SER A 176 22.42 -9.29 -21.25
N ASN A 177 21.51 -9.62 -20.32
CA ASN A 177 21.35 -10.95 -19.72
C ASN A 177 22.63 -11.52 -19.12
N PHE A 178 23.51 -10.67 -18.60
CA PHE A 178 24.73 -11.12 -17.93
C PHE A 178 24.59 -10.90 -16.42
N ASP A 179 24.35 -11.98 -15.70
CA ASP A 179 24.04 -12.04 -14.28
C ASP A 179 25.09 -12.89 -13.54
N LEU A 180 25.56 -12.37 -12.41
CA LEU A 180 26.56 -13.06 -11.59
C LEU A 180 26.08 -13.23 -10.15
N CYS A 181 26.38 -14.40 -9.59
CA CYS A 181 26.38 -14.58 -8.14
C CYS A 181 27.55 -13.82 -7.49
N THR A 182 27.49 -13.66 -6.17
CA THR A 182 28.50 -12.94 -5.39
C THR A 182 29.90 -13.51 -5.57
N GLU A 183 30.06 -14.83 -5.59
CA GLU A 183 31.35 -15.50 -5.75
C GLU A 183 31.96 -15.22 -7.12
N CYS A 184 31.16 -15.36 -8.18
CA CYS A 184 31.63 -15.09 -9.54
C CYS A 184 31.95 -13.62 -9.76
N ARG A 185 31.17 -12.71 -9.17
CA ARG A 185 31.45 -11.27 -9.20
C ARG A 185 32.81 -10.94 -8.55
N ALA A 186 33.18 -11.66 -7.49
CA ALA A 186 34.43 -11.48 -6.76
C ALA A 186 35.63 -12.26 -7.35
N SER A 187 35.42 -13.10 -8.36
CA SER A 187 36.43 -14.03 -8.88
C SER A 187 37.65 -13.39 -9.57
N GLY A 188 37.59 -12.09 -9.92
CA GLY A 188 38.65 -11.39 -10.63
C GLY A 188 38.85 -11.81 -12.09
N ARG A 189 37.93 -12.61 -12.67
CA ARG A 189 38.02 -13.05 -14.06
C ARG A 189 37.90 -11.88 -15.04
N PRO A 190 38.68 -11.85 -16.14
CA PRO A 190 38.63 -10.76 -17.13
C PRO A 190 37.24 -10.57 -17.76
N GLU A 191 36.48 -11.65 -17.97
CA GLU A 191 35.14 -11.60 -18.54
C GLU A 191 34.16 -10.85 -17.63
N VAL A 192 34.33 -11.00 -16.31
CA VAL A 192 33.58 -10.28 -15.29
C VAL A 192 33.97 -8.80 -15.30
N ALA A 193 35.27 -8.48 -15.33
CA ALA A 193 35.71 -7.09 -15.39
C ALA A 193 35.19 -6.37 -16.66
N ALA A 194 35.21 -7.06 -17.81
CA ALA A 194 34.75 -6.53 -19.09
C ALA A 194 33.23 -6.38 -19.21
N ALA A 195 32.47 -6.88 -18.22
CA ALA A 195 31.02 -6.74 -18.14
C ALA A 195 30.57 -5.73 -17.06
N ALA A 196 31.50 -4.95 -16.47
CA ALA A 196 31.14 -3.82 -15.63
C ALA A 196 30.56 -2.63 -16.45
N PRO A 197 29.73 -1.75 -15.84
CA PRO A 197 29.31 -1.73 -14.44
C PRO A 197 28.16 -2.70 -14.13
N TYR A 198 27.93 -2.96 -12.85
CA TYR A 198 26.90 -3.87 -12.35
C TYR A 198 25.89 -3.13 -11.47
N GLU A 199 24.63 -3.55 -11.55
CA GLU A 199 23.59 -3.24 -10.59
C GLU A 199 23.38 -4.45 -9.66
N GLU A 200 23.25 -4.18 -8.37
CA GLU A 200 23.03 -5.19 -7.34
C GLU A 200 21.54 -5.27 -6.99
N THR A 201 21.03 -6.48 -6.80
CA THR A 201 19.65 -6.73 -6.34
C THR A 201 19.67 -7.90 -5.36
N GLY A 202 18.83 -7.87 -4.32
CA GLY A 202 18.76 -8.91 -3.29
C GLY A 202 19.78 -8.74 -2.17
N ALA A 203 20.35 -7.55 -2.00
CA ALA A 203 21.25 -7.23 -0.90
C ALA A 203 20.47 -7.16 0.42
N ALA A 204 20.65 -8.18 1.26
CA ALA A 204 20.09 -8.17 2.61
C ALA A 204 20.62 -6.95 3.38
N THR A 205 19.81 -5.91 3.48
CA THR A 205 20.02 -4.90 4.51
C THR A 205 19.71 -5.57 5.84
N ALA A 206 20.71 -5.71 6.69
CA ALA A 206 20.57 -6.32 8.01
C ALA A 206 19.31 -5.80 8.71
N LEU A 207 18.51 -6.71 9.26
CA LEU A 207 17.41 -6.35 10.15
C LEU A 207 18.02 -5.64 11.37
N PRO A 208 17.60 -4.42 11.73
CA PRO A 208 17.86 -3.91 13.06
C PRO A 208 16.95 -4.70 14.02
N GLY A 209 17.52 -5.69 14.71
CA GLY A 209 17.00 -6.18 15.99
C GLY A 209 16.30 -7.55 15.99
N ASP A 210 17.05 -8.62 15.73
CA ASP A 210 16.73 -9.94 16.30
C ASP A 210 17.08 -9.96 17.79
N THR A 211 16.18 -9.46 18.64
CA THR A 211 16.08 -9.88 20.04
C THR A 211 14.60 -9.91 20.47
N ALA A 212 13.87 -10.91 20.00
CA ALA A 212 12.68 -11.39 20.70
C ALA A 212 12.50 -12.88 20.40
N GLY A 213 12.88 -13.70 21.38
CA GLY A 213 12.85 -15.14 21.31
C GLY A 213 11.44 -15.73 21.14
N ALA A 214 11.45 -16.95 20.63
CA ALA A 214 10.31 -17.85 20.56
C ALA A 214 9.52 -17.91 21.89
N ALA A 215 8.23 -17.63 21.83
CA ALA A 215 7.26 -18.10 22.82
C ALA A 215 5.94 -18.42 22.12
N GLY A 216 5.39 -19.58 22.47
CA GLY A 216 4.33 -20.30 21.78
C GLY A 216 3.02 -19.54 21.56
N LEU A 217 2.38 -19.90 20.45
CA LEU A 217 0.97 -19.71 20.18
C LEU A 217 0.16 -20.64 21.09
N ASP A 218 -0.30 -20.16 22.25
CA ASP A 218 -1.34 -20.84 23.02
C ASP A 218 -2.22 -19.83 23.79
N GLY A 219 -3.52 -19.87 23.48
CA GLY A 219 -4.59 -19.54 24.42
C GLY A 219 -4.88 -18.07 24.74
N TRP A 220 -5.73 -17.41 23.95
CA TRP A 220 -6.52 -16.27 24.44
C TRP A 220 -7.95 -16.72 24.74
N ARG A 221 -8.15 -17.16 25.98
CA ARG A 221 -9.46 -17.21 26.66
C ARG A 221 -9.70 -15.90 27.42
N SER A 222 -10.99 -15.62 27.57
CA SER A 222 -11.64 -14.41 28.01
C SER A 222 -11.54 -14.09 29.51
N ASN A 223 -11.81 -12.81 29.80
CA ASN A 223 -12.29 -12.18 31.03
C ASN A 223 -11.27 -11.79 32.12
N GLY A 224 -11.39 -10.54 32.59
CA GLY A 224 -10.88 -10.16 33.91
C GLY A 224 -10.76 -8.65 34.11
N ARG A 225 -11.71 -8.09 34.85
CA ARG A 225 -11.74 -6.70 35.34
C ARG A 225 -10.55 -6.43 36.27
N GLY A 226 -9.96 -5.24 36.21
CA GLY A 226 -8.99 -4.76 37.19
C GLY A 226 -8.69 -3.28 36.98
N ALA A 227 -9.26 -2.44 37.85
CA ALA A 227 -9.07 -1.00 37.88
C ALA A 227 -7.65 -0.63 38.33
N LEU A 228 -7.09 0.45 37.78
CA LEU A 228 -5.89 1.12 38.27
C LEU A 228 -6.27 2.50 38.81
N PRO A 229 -5.73 2.94 39.97
CA PRO A 229 -6.08 4.22 40.60
C PRO A 229 -5.31 5.40 39.97
N PRO A 230 -5.84 6.63 40.03
CA PRO A 230 -5.14 7.81 39.54
C PRO A 230 -4.13 8.38 40.56
N PRO A 231 -3.02 9.00 40.11
CA PRO A 231 -2.08 9.70 40.98
C PRO A 231 -2.57 11.11 41.40
N PRO A 232 -2.00 11.70 42.47
CA PRO A 232 -2.57 12.86 43.18
C PRO A 232 -2.22 14.22 42.56
N ALA A 233 -3.05 15.22 42.86
CA ALA A 233 -2.90 16.62 42.49
C ALA A 233 -2.04 17.43 43.48
N PRO A 234 -1.43 18.55 43.07
CA PRO A 234 -1.03 19.61 44.00
C PRO A 234 -1.85 20.91 43.84
N SER A 235 -2.47 21.28 44.97
CA SER A 235 -2.70 22.59 45.60
C SER A 235 -3.00 23.86 44.78
N GLN A 236 -4.12 24.48 45.15
CA GLN A 236 -4.64 25.80 44.75
C GLN A 236 -3.94 26.96 45.47
N SER A 237 -3.91 28.13 44.81
CA SER A 237 -3.95 29.45 45.46
C SER A 237 -4.95 30.35 44.70
N GLN A 238 -6.06 30.66 45.36
CA GLN A 238 -7.19 31.56 45.01
C GLN A 238 -6.81 33.05 45.23
N CYS A 239 -7.50 34.15 44.88
CA CYS A 239 -8.61 34.57 43.98
C CYS A 239 -8.81 36.12 44.15
N HIS A 240 -9.64 36.75 43.29
CA HIS A 240 -10.61 37.88 43.49
C HIS A 240 -10.57 39.04 42.41
N PRO A 241 -11.64 39.85 42.15
CA PRO A 241 -12.76 39.57 41.20
C PRO A 241 -13.31 40.76 40.29
N HIS A 242 -13.99 40.42 39.16
CA HIS A 242 -15.17 41.00 38.38
C HIS A 242 -15.36 42.52 38.05
N PRO A 243 -16.19 42.99 37.03
CA PRO A 243 -17.41 42.39 36.38
C PRO A 243 -17.64 42.57 34.82
N HIS A 244 -18.74 42.00 34.28
CA HIS A 244 -19.23 41.93 32.85
C HIS A 244 -20.33 43.00 32.48
N PRO A 245 -20.72 43.26 31.18
CA PRO A 245 -21.77 42.49 30.41
C PRO A 245 -21.66 42.41 28.83
N HIS A 246 -22.46 41.50 28.20
CA HIS A 246 -22.57 41.01 26.76
C HIS A 246 -23.43 41.90 25.78
N PRO A 247 -23.68 41.63 24.44
CA PRO A 247 -23.45 40.45 23.55
C PRO A 247 -22.91 40.71 22.07
N GLN A 248 -22.77 39.63 21.28
CA GLN A 248 -21.92 39.40 20.07
C GLN A 248 -22.42 39.86 18.67
N PRO A 249 -21.57 39.73 17.63
CA PRO A 249 -21.87 38.75 16.57
C PRO A 249 -20.77 37.68 16.39
N GLN A 250 -21.23 36.46 16.13
CA GLN A 250 -20.44 35.24 16.01
C GLN A 250 -19.48 35.26 14.80
N PRO A 251 -18.22 34.85 14.95
CA PRO A 251 -17.49 34.31 13.81
C PRO A 251 -17.99 32.89 13.55
N GLN A 252 -18.41 32.65 12.30
CA GLN A 252 -18.71 31.31 11.77
C GLN A 252 -17.62 30.31 12.16
N PRO A 253 -17.94 29.02 12.36
CA PRO A 253 -16.93 28.00 12.55
C PRO A 253 -16.05 27.97 11.30
N GLN A 254 -14.83 28.49 11.43
CA GLN A 254 -13.77 28.28 10.45
C GLN A 254 -13.66 26.76 10.28
N HIS A 255 -13.78 26.28 9.04
CA HIS A 255 -13.69 24.88 8.69
C HIS A 255 -12.50 24.21 9.40
N LEU A 256 -12.78 23.42 10.43
CA LEU A 256 -11.80 22.79 11.34
C LEU A 256 -10.91 21.72 10.65
N HIS A 257 -10.98 21.61 9.32
CA HIS A 257 -10.38 20.56 8.48
C HIS A 257 -9.14 20.98 7.69
N GLN A 258 -8.86 22.27 7.50
CA GLN A 258 -7.81 22.72 6.58
C GLN A 258 -6.41 22.81 7.22
N PRO A 259 -6.22 23.39 8.43
CA PRO A 259 -4.89 23.59 9.01
C PRO A 259 -4.15 22.29 9.42
N LEU A 260 -4.89 21.20 9.66
CA LEU A 260 -4.35 19.94 10.18
C LEU A 260 -3.89 18.99 9.05
N VAL A 261 -4.62 18.93 7.93
CA VAL A 261 -4.18 18.20 6.74
C VAL A 261 -2.99 18.92 6.08
N ASP A 262 -3.00 20.25 6.10
CA ASP A 262 -1.91 21.09 5.59
C ASP A 262 -0.59 20.89 6.34
N TRP A 263 -0.60 20.49 7.62
CA TRP A 263 0.61 20.18 8.40
C TRP A 263 1.12 18.75 8.18
N VAL A 264 0.22 17.75 8.08
CA VAL A 264 0.59 16.36 7.74
C VAL A 264 1.14 16.27 6.31
N TRP A 265 0.62 17.11 5.43
CA TRP A 265 1.16 17.44 4.11
C TRP A 265 2.57 18.06 4.14
N ARG A 266 3.05 18.73 5.21
CA ARG A 266 4.43 19.30 5.27
C ARG A 266 5.48 18.34 5.80
N TYR A 267 5.07 17.52 6.75
CA TYR A 267 5.98 16.71 7.56
C TYR A 267 6.33 15.36 6.91
N PHE A 268 5.46 14.81 6.05
CA PHE A 268 5.78 13.63 5.24
C PHE A 268 6.34 13.94 3.84
N SER A 269 6.21 15.18 3.36
CA SER A 269 6.72 15.62 2.04
C SER A 269 8.09 16.31 2.08
N GLY A 270 8.87 16.12 3.16
CA GLY A 270 10.25 16.62 3.24
C GLY A 270 10.39 18.11 2.93
N GLN A 271 9.38 18.92 3.29
CA GLN A 271 9.41 20.33 2.97
C GLN A 271 10.69 20.93 3.61
N HIS A 272 11.64 21.52 2.88
CA HIS A 272 11.48 21.99 1.51
C HIS A 272 12.75 22.61 0.89
N GLN A 273 12.84 22.38 -0.44
CA GLN A 273 13.72 22.88 -1.51
C GLN A 273 14.88 21.95 -1.95
N PRO A 274 15.13 21.79 -3.27
CA PRO A 274 14.33 22.17 -4.44
C PRO A 274 13.80 20.95 -5.21
N THR A 275 12.51 20.69 -5.09
CA THR A 275 11.77 19.85 -6.03
C THR A 275 11.62 20.62 -7.33
N ARG A 276 12.47 20.32 -8.32
CA ARG A 276 12.45 21.00 -9.61
C ARG A 276 11.13 20.70 -10.34
N HIS A 277 10.30 21.74 -10.43
CA HIS A 277 9.12 21.88 -11.29
C HIS A 277 7.95 20.93 -11.02
N MET A 278 7.04 21.35 -10.13
CA MET A 278 5.70 20.79 -10.06
C MET A 278 4.67 21.92 -10.23
N TRP A 279 4.45 22.27 -11.50
CA TRP A 279 3.34 23.05 -12.08
C TRP A 279 3.28 24.58 -11.83
N ASP A 280 3.78 25.31 -12.82
CA ASP A 280 3.60 26.76 -12.98
C ASP A 280 2.16 27.04 -13.47
N PHE A 281 1.20 27.13 -12.55
CA PHE A 281 -0.18 27.56 -12.84
C PHE A 281 -0.30 29.10 -12.83
N LYS A 282 0.49 29.76 -13.68
CA LYS A 282 0.24 31.14 -14.07
C LYS A 282 -0.06 31.18 -15.56
N HIS A 283 -1.34 31.00 -15.93
CA HIS A 283 -2.03 31.67 -17.04
C HIS A 283 -3.31 30.94 -17.47
N GLN A 284 -4.36 30.90 -16.64
CA GLN A 284 -5.71 30.69 -17.21
C GLN A 284 -6.91 31.14 -16.35
N GLN A 285 -6.78 32.21 -15.57
CA GLN A 285 -7.97 32.88 -14.98
C GLN A 285 -7.98 34.40 -15.11
N HIS A 286 -7.19 34.98 -16.04
CA HIS A 286 -7.18 36.44 -16.26
C HIS A 286 -7.60 36.89 -17.68
N GLN A 287 -8.14 36.00 -18.53
CA GLN A 287 -8.56 36.40 -19.89
C GLN A 287 -10.02 36.15 -20.28
N GLN A 288 -10.88 35.57 -19.43
CA GLN A 288 -12.33 35.53 -19.74
C GLN A 288 -13.20 36.48 -18.90
N HIS A 289 -12.65 37.13 -17.87
CA HIS A 289 -13.28 38.31 -17.27
C HIS A 289 -12.97 39.64 -17.97
N GLN A 290 -12.22 39.63 -19.09
CA GLN A 290 -12.04 40.81 -19.95
C GLN A 290 -12.81 40.73 -21.29
N GLN A 291 -13.54 39.65 -21.58
CA GLN A 291 -14.43 39.59 -22.76
C GLN A 291 -15.89 39.96 -22.46
N HIS A 292 -16.28 40.11 -21.18
CA HIS A 292 -17.62 40.55 -20.80
C HIS A 292 -17.76 42.06 -20.55
N SER A 293 -16.71 42.87 -20.78
CA SER A 293 -16.75 44.33 -20.58
C SER A 293 -16.42 45.16 -21.83
N SER A 294 -16.33 44.54 -23.02
CA SER A 294 -15.91 45.23 -24.25
C SER A 294 -16.91 45.20 -25.41
N ASN A 295 -18.07 44.56 -25.28
CA ASN A 295 -19.08 44.51 -26.37
C ASN A 295 -20.47 45.04 -25.97
N SER A 296 -20.51 45.98 -25.02
CA SER A 296 -21.56 46.99 -24.91
C SER A 296 -21.07 48.29 -25.55
N ASN A 297 -20.91 48.27 -26.88
CA ASN A 297 -20.87 49.44 -27.77
C ASN A 297 -20.70 48.96 -29.21
N ILE A 298 -21.82 48.83 -29.93
CA ILE A 298 -22.05 49.24 -31.33
C ILE A 298 -23.43 48.68 -31.69
N SER A 299 -24.41 49.57 -31.62
CA SER A 299 -25.69 49.44 -32.32
C SER A 299 -25.48 49.66 -33.80
N SER A 300 -26.05 48.79 -34.64
CA SER A 300 -26.75 49.10 -35.91
C SER A 300 -27.34 47.81 -36.47
#